data_AF-A0A182SMX5-F1
#
_entry.id   AF-A0A182SMX5-F1
#
_cell.length_a   1.000
_cell.length_b   1.000
_cell.length_c   1.000
_cell.angle_alpha   90.00
_cell.angle_beta   90.00
_cell.angle_gamma   90.00
#
_symmetry.space_group_name_H-M   'P 1'
#
loop_
_entity.id
_entity.type
_entity.pdbx_description
1 polymer ?
#
loop_
_entity_poly.entity_id
_entity_poly.type
_entity_poly.pdbx_seq_one_letter_code
_entity_poly.pdbx_strand_id
1 'polypeptide(L)'
;MDDPELPPVLLPHPTDCDKFLICSHGKAIVSKCPPGLHWNDAQKFCDYPSLAQCHLEDAGTTAQPLQPSPNCPAEYDPDHMVYIPHETDCTKYYICDPYGIELEQTCPSKLHWNPAVNYCDFPELAQCEE
;
A
#
# COMPACT_ATOMS: atom_id res chain seq x y z
N MET A 1 -22.63 -3.90 -7.02
CA MET A 1 -22.68 -5.31 -7.43
C MET A 1 -22.17 -6.09 -6.23
N ASP A 2 -23.07 -6.33 -5.29
CA ASP A 2 -22.80 -7.03 -4.04
C ASP A 2 -22.94 -8.52 -4.38
N ASP A 3 -21.82 -9.23 -4.49
CA ASP A 3 -21.80 -10.68 -4.71
C ASP A 3 -21.77 -11.36 -3.34
N PRO A 4 -22.89 -11.97 -2.88
CA PRO A 4 -23.04 -12.49 -1.53
C PRO A 4 -22.27 -13.80 -1.26
N GLU A 5 -21.44 -14.28 -2.21
CA GLU A 5 -20.66 -15.53 -2.07
C GLU A 5 -19.16 -15.27 -1.84
N LEU A 6 -18.68 -14.02 -1.85
CA LEU A 6 -17.26 -13.75 -1.63
C LEU A 6 -16.87 -13.92 -0.15
N PRO A 7 -15.87 -14.76 0.15
CA PRO A 7 -15.36 -14.90 1.52
C PRO A 7 -14.76 -13.57 2.00
N PRO A 8 -14.83 -13.29 3.32
CA PRO A 8 -14.25 -12.08 3.89
C PRO A 8 -12.74 -12.06 3.65
N VAL A 9 -12.23 -10.89 3.26
CA VAL A 9 -10.79 -10.67 3.06
C VAL A 9 -10.14 -10.39 4.41
N LEU A 10 -9.03 -11.08 4.72
CA LEU A 10 -8.28 -10.90 5.96
C LEU A 10 -6.95 -10.19 5.67
N LEU A 11 -6.69 -9.08 6.38
CA LEU A 11 -5.54 -8.20 6.17
C LEU A 11 -4.80 -7.94 7.50
N PRO A 12 -3.49 -7.63 7.49
CA PRO A 12 -2.75 -7.25 8.69
C PRO A 12 -3.24 -5.92 9.26
N HIS A 13 -3.15 -5.76 10.58
CA HIS A 13 -3.41 -4.47 11.20
C HIS A 13 -2.19 -3.54 11.07
N PRO A 14 -2.39 -2.26 10.73
CA PRO A 14 -1.29 -1.39 10.33
C PRO A 14 -0.33 -1.00 11.48
N THR A 15 -0.77 -1.10 12.73
CA THR A 15 0.02 -0.65 13.88
C THR A 15 0.18 -1.69 14.99
N ASP A 16 -0.43 -2.87 14.84
CA ASP A 16 -0.49 -3.85 15.93
C ASP A 16 -0.47 -5.28 15.40
N CYS A 17 0.62 -6.00 15.65
CA CYS A 17 0.74 -7.41 15.23
C CYS A 17 -0.27 -8.35 15.90
N ASP A 18 -0.78 -7.98 17.07
CA ASP A 18 -1.80 -8.73 17.79
C ASP A 18 -3.20 -8.60 17.16
N LYS A 19 -3.34 -7.84 16.06
CA LYS A 19 -4.63 -7.53 15.44
C LYS A 19 -4.59 -7.82 13.94
N PHE A 20 -5.76 -8.05 13.38
CA PHE A 20 -5.98 -8.17 11.94
C PHE A 20 -7.34 -7.57 11.58
N LEU A 21 -7.53 -7.28 10.30
CA LEU A 21 -8.75 -6.71 9.76
C LEU A 21 -9.55 -7.77 9.01
N ILE A 22 -10.84 -7.84 9.30
CA ILE A 22 -11.82 -8.66 8.57
C ILE A 22 -12.64 -7.71 7.69
N CYS A 23 -12.42 -7.78 6.38
CA CYS A 23 -13.07 -6.93 5.39
C CYS A 23 -14.23 -7.69 4.72
N SER A 24 -15.45 -7.17 4.90
CA SER A 24 -16.65 -7.70 4.26
C SER A 24 -17.58 -6.55 3.86
N HIS A 25 -18.10 -6.58 2.63
CA HIS A 25 -18.97 -5.52 2.06
C HIS A 25 -18.41 -4.10 2.26
N GLY A 26 -17.11 -3.91 2.00
CA GLY A 26 -16.44 -2.61 2.16
C GLY A 26 -16.28 -2.12 3.60
N LYS A 27 -16.58 -2.96 4.60
CA LYS A 27 -16.37 -2.65 6.02
C LYS A 27 -15.24 -3.50 6.58
N ALA A 28 -14.26 -2.84 7.18
CA ALA A 28 -13.19 -3.49 7.94
C ALA A 28 -13.54 -3.56 9.42
N ILE A 29 -13.45 -4.76 10.00
CA ILE A 29 -13.65 -5.01 11.43
C ILE A 29 -12.31 -5.43 12.02
N VAL A 30 -11.86 -4.73 13.06
CA VAL A 30 -10.63 -5.10 13.78
C VAL A 30 -10.91 -6.31 14.67
N SER A 31 -10.14 -7.36 14.48
CA SER A 31 -10.13 -8.56 15.32
C SER A 31 -8.78 -8.72 16.00
N LYS A 32 -8.77 -9.39 17.16
CA LYS A 32 -7.56 -9.60 17.96
C LYS A 32 -7.16 -11.06 17.96
N CYS A 33 -5.88 -11.33 17.80
CA CYS A 33 -5.29 -12.64 18.01
C CYS A 33 -5.35 -13.05 19.49
N PRO A 34 -5.31 -14.37 19.77
CA PRO A 34 -5.12 -14.85 21.12
C PRO A 34 -3.87 -14.24 21.78
N PRO A 35 -3.83 -14.11 23.12
CA PRO A 35 -2.72 -13.50 23.81
C PRO A 35 -1.37 -14.16 23.44
N GLY A 36 -0.41 -13.35 22.99
CA GLY A 36 0.94 -13.80 22.62
C GLY A 36 1.10 -14.34 21.20
N LEU A 37 0.07 -14.27 20.35
CA LEU A 37 0.14 -14.63 18.94
C LEU A 37 0.01 -13.38 18.06
N HIS A 38 0.69 -13.40 16.91
CA HIS A 38 0.67 -12.35 15.91
C HIS A 38 -0.05 -12.81 14.64
N TRP A 39 -0.62 -11.87 13.90
CA TRP A 39 -1.21 -12.16 12.60
C TRP A 39 -0.15 -12.61 11.59
N ASN A 40 -0.35 -13.80 11.01
CA ASN A 40 0.44 -14.30 9.90
C ASN A 40 -0.35 -14.08 8.60
N ASP A 41 0.05 -13.07 7.82
CA ASP A 41 -0.67 -12.72 6.59
C ASP A 41 -0.50 -13.76 5.47
N ALA A 42 0.64 -14.46 5.42
CA ALA A 42 0.88 -15.50 4.42
C ALA A 42 -0.04 -16.70 4.62
N GLN A 43 -0.36 -17.03 5.88
CA GLN A 43 -1.16 -18.21 6.22
C GLN A 43 -2.60 -17.90 6.65
N LYS A 44 -2.94 -16.61 6.82
CA LYS A 44 -4.26 -16.11 7.22
C LYS A 44 -4.75 -16.65 8.58
N PHE A 45 -3.84 -16.81 9.55
CA PHE A 45 -4.19 -17.15 10.93
C PHE A 45 -3.22 -16.50 11.93
N CYS A 46 -3.56 -16.56 13.22
CA CYS A 46 -2.68 -16.06 14.29
C CYS A 46 -1.63 -17.12 14.66
N ASP A 47 -0.37 -16.80 14.47
CA ASP A 47 0.76 -17.70 14.71
C ASP A 47 1.74 -17.11 15.73
N TYR A 48 2.74 -17.88 16.12
CA TYR A 48 3.81 -17.42 17.00
C TYR A 48 4.54 -16.23 16.35
N PRO A 49 4.95 -15.20 17.11
CA PRO A 49 5.60 -14.00 16.60
C PRO A 49 6.80 -14.27 15.67
N SER A 50 7.57 -15.32 15.96
CA SER A 50 8.74 -15.73 15.16
C SER A 50 8.39 -16.33 13.80
N LEU A 51 7.17 -16.84 13.63
CA LEU A 51 6.67 -17.45 12.39
C LEU A 51 5.72 -16.51 11.64
N ALA A 52 4.98 -15.69 12.37
CA ALA A 52 4.03 -14.73 11.81
C ALA A 52 4.70 -13.68 10.92
N GLN A 53 6.00 -13.42 11.13
CA GLN A 53 6.78 -12.42 10.40
C GLN A 53 6.01 -11.10 10.27
N CYS A 54 5.38 -10.67 11.37
CA CYS A 54 4.65 -9.42 11.38
C CYS A 54 5.66 -8.26 11.37
N HIS A 55 5.76 -7.61 10.22
CA HIS A 55 6.58 -6.43 10.01
C HIS A 55 5.69 -5.19 10.13
N LEU A 56 5.62 -4.57 11.31
CA LEU A 56 4.96 -3.26 11.48
C LEU A 56 5.64 -2.16 10.65
N GLU A 57 6.87 -2.43 10.20
CA GLU A 57 7.66 -1.60 9.30
C GLU A 57 7.14 -1.65 7.86
N ASP A 58 6.45 -2.74 7.47
CA ASP A 58 5.80 -2.92 6.16
C ASP A 58 4.33 -2.43 6.17
N ALA A 59 3.80 -2.20 7.38
CA ALA A 59 2.61 -1.38 7.58
C ALA A 59 2.93 0.12 7.66
N GLY A 60 4.13 0.49 7.21
CA GLY A 60 4.47 1.85 6.83
C GLY A 60 3.64 2.28 5.63
N THR A 61 2.42 2.78 5.88
CA THR A 61 2.25 4.17 5.44
C THR A 61 3.32 4.91 6.22
N THR A 62 4.48 5.11 5.59
CA THR A 62 5.40 6.16 5.98
C THR A 62 4.51 7.39 6.00
N ALA A 63 3.99 7.75 7.18
CA ALA A 63 3.40 9.04 7.39
C ALA A 63 4.59 9.99 7.33
N GLN A 64 5.07 10.22 6.10
CA GLN A 64 5.75 11.44 5.75
C GLN A 64 4.82 12.53 6.32
N PRO A 65 5.39 13.50 7.05
CA PRO A 65 4.59 14.54 7.69
C PRO A 65 3.57 15.07 6.68
N LEU A 66 2.32 15.34 7.10
CA LEU A 66 1.23 15.90 6.27
C LEU A 66 1.56 17.34 5.78
N GLN A 67 2.77 17.54 5.28
CA GLN A 67 3.21 18.74 4.64
C GLN A 67 3.00 18.53 3.15
N PRO A 68 2.40 19.52 2.46
CA PRO A 68 2.26 19.46 1.02
C PRO A 68 3.66 19.31 0.42
N SER A 69 3.82 18.27 -0.39
CA SER A 69 5.08 18.03 -1.08
C SER A 69 5.33 19.14 -2.11
N PRO A 70 6.56 19.66 -2.21
CA PRO A 70 6.91 20.59 -3.29
C PRO A 70 6.79 19.96 -4.69
N ASN A 71 6.75 18.62 -4.79
CA ASN A 71 6.56 17.92 -6.07
C ASN A 71 5.08 17.81 -6.47
N CYS A 72 4.16 18.06 -5.54
CA CYS A 72 2.73 18.10 -5.84
C CYS A 72 2.29 19.51 -6.23
N PRO A 73 1.32 19.63 -7.17
CA PRO A 73 0.74 20.92 -7.50
C PRO A 73 0.01 21.50 -6.29
N ALA A 74 0.11 22.83 -6.11
CA ALA A 74 -0.57 23.52 -5.01
C ALA A 74 -2.10 23.53 -5.14
N GLU A 75 -2.61 23.36 -6.36
CA GLU A 75 -4.03 23.22 -6.65
C GLU A 75 -4.29 21.85 -7.28
N TYR A 76 -5.31 21.15 -6.76
CA TYR A 76 -5.72 19.86 -7.27
C TYR A 76 -6.57 20.03 -8.54
N ASP A 77 -6.14 19.41 -9.63
CA ASP A 77 -6.87 19.37 -10.90
C ASP A 77 -7.21 17.91 -11.24
N PRO A 78 -8.51 17.53 -11.27
CA PRO A 78 -8.93 16.15 -11.53
C PRO A 78 -8.67 15.69 -12.97
N ASP A 79 -8.53 16.62 -13.91
CA ASP A 79 -8.24 16.33 -15.32
C ASP A 79 -6.71 16.21 -15.59
N HIS A 80 -5.86 16.76 -14.71
CA HIS A 80 -4.40 16.73 -14.80
C HIS A 80 -3.77 16.18 -13.51
N MET A 81 -3.94 14.87 -13.31
CA MET A 81 -3.26 14.17 -12.22
C MET A 81 -1.75 14.08 -12.44
N VAL A 82 -0.98 14.33 -11.38
CA VAL A 82 0.48 14.29 -11.39
C VAL A 82 0.97 12.98 -10.79
N TYR A 83 1.88 12.32 -11.51
CA TYR A 83 2.57 11.10 -11.08
C TYR A 83 4.06 11.36 -10.97
N ILE A 84 4.68 10.82 -9.92
CA ILE A 84 6.10 11.08 -9.62
C ILE A 84 6.83 9.72 -9.50
N PRO A 85 7.94 9.50 -10.21
CA PRO A 85 8.73 8.27 -10.05
C PRO A 85 9.34 8.19 -8.64
N HIS A 86 9.45 6.99 -8.09
CA HIS A 86 10.12 6.79 -6.81
C HIS A 86 11.64 6.82 -6.99
N GLU A 87 12.34 7.55 -6.12
CA GLU A 87 13.76 7.89 -6.31
C GLU A 87 14.71 6.70 -6.20
N THR A 88 14.34 5.67 -5.42
CA THR A 88 15.23 4.54 -5.09
C THR A 88 14.64 3.17 -5.37
N ASP A 89 13.43 3.11 -5.95
CA ASP A 89 12.72 1.85 -6.17
C ASP A 89 11.88 1.97 -7.43
N CYS A 90 12.37 1.39 -8.52
CA CYS A 90 11.69 1.43 -9.81
C CYS A 90 10.31 0.77 -9.80
N THR A 91 10.01 -0.08 -8.82
CA THR A 91 8.70 -0.73 -8.68
C THR A 91 7.66 0.16 -8.01
N LYS A 92 8.03 1.38 -7.62
CA LYS A 92 7.16 2.32 -6.91
C LYS A 92 7.02 3.65 -7.66
N TYR A 93 5.94 4.33 -7.38
CA TYR A 93 5.67 5.70 -7.84
C TYR A 93 4.74 6.39 -6.86
N TYR A 94 4.66 7.72 -6.89
CA TYR A 94 3.75 8.49 -6.06
C TYR A 94 2.62 9.10 -6.89
N ILE A 95 1.46 9.23 -6.26
CA ILE A 95 0.34 10.05 -6.75
C ILE A 95 0.07 11.16 -5.75
N CYS A 96 -0.27 12.35 -6.24
CA CYS A 96 -0.66 13.46 -5.38
C CYS A 96 -2.15 13.38 -5.03
N ASP A 97 -2.47 13.49 -3.74
CA ASP A 97 -3.85 13.64 -3.29
C ASP A 97 -4.34 15.12 -3.39
N PRO A 98 -5.63 15.39 -3.14
CA PRO A 98 -6.17 16.75 -3.20
C PRO A 98 -5.58 17.74 -2.18
N TYR A 99 -4.84 17.26 -1.19
CA TYR A 99 -4.17 18.05 -0.17
C TYR A 99 -2.67 18.24 -0.45
N GLY A 100 -2.17 17.72 -1.58
CA GLY A 100 -0.78 17.82 -2.00
C GLY A 100 0.15 16.82 -1.28
N ILE A 101 -0.40 15.72 -0.76
CA ILE A 101 0.35 14.65 -0.12
C ILE A 101 0.76 13.61 -1.17
N GLU A 102 2.03 13.22 -1.17
CA GLU A 102 2.57 12.13 -1.98
C GLU A 102 2.15 10.77 -1.40
N LEU A 103 1.28 10.06 -2.12
CA LEU A 103 0.84 8.72 -1.77
C LEU A 103 1.62 7.68 -2.57
N GLU A 104 2.46 6.90 -1.90
CA GLU A 104 3.25 5.83 -2.51
C GLU A 104 2.36 4.71 -3.03
N GLN A 105 2.60 4.33 -4.28
CA GLN A 105 1.97 3.23 -5.00
C GLN A 105 3.04 2.22 -5.40
N THR A 106 2.66 0.95 -5.45
CA THR A 106 3.54 -0.13 -5.91
C THR A 106 2.97 -0.72 -7.20
N CYS A 107 3.81 -0.83 -8.22
CA CYS A 107 3.48 -1.46 -9.48
C CYS A 107 3.16 -2.94 -9.29
N PRO A 108 2.13 -3.47 -9.98
CA PRO A 108 1.76 -4.87 -9.88
C PRO A 108 2.85 -5.77 -10.48
N SER A 109 2.97 -6.99 -9.96
CA SER A 109 3.85 -8.04 -10.52
C SER A 109 5.33 -7.65 -10.70
N LYS A 110 5.86 -6.77 -9.84
CA LYS A 110 7.24 -6.23 -9.91
C LYS A 110 7.56 -5.51 -11.24
N LEU A 111 6.54 -4.96 -11.89
CA LEU A 111 6.74 -4.05 -13.03
C LEU A 111 7.39 -2.74 -12.55
N HIS A 112 8.02 -2.02 -13.48
CA HIS A 112 8.69 -0.76 -13.18
C HIS A 112 7.85 0.43 -13.67
N TRP A 113 7.84 1.52 -12.91
CA TRP A 113 7.13 2.72 -13.30
C TRP A 113 7.78 3.38 -14.52
N ASN A 114 6.99 3.59 -15.57
CA ASN A 114 7.41 4.28 -16.78
C ASN A 114 6.86 5.73 -16.79
N PRO A 115 7.68 6.75 -16.45
CA PRO A 115 7.22 8.13 -16.39
C PRO A 115 6.94 8.75 -17.77
N ALA A 116 7.39 8.13 -18.88
CA ALA A 116 7.11 8.64 -20.22
C ALA A 116 5.66 8.39 -20.66
N VAL A 117 5.03 7.35 -20.12
CA VAL A 117 3.65 6.95 -20.47
C VAL A 117 2.72 6.86 -19.25
N ASN A 118 3.22 7.18 -18.05
CA ASN A 118 2.51 7.14 -16.78
C ASN A 118 1.82 5.79 -16.51
N TYR A 119 2.56 4.69 -16.69
CA TYR A 119 2.08 3.34 -16.42
C TYR A 119 3.21 2.40 -15.97
N CYS A 120 2.87 1.32 -15.26
CA CYS A 120 3.81 0.28 -14.88
C CYS A 120 4.12 -0.63 -16.06
N ASP A 121 5.34 -0.56 -16.59
CA ASP A 121 5.78 -1.31 -17.76
C ASP A 121 6.87 -2.33 -17.37
N PHE A 122 7.31 -3.13 -18.34
CA PHE A 122 8.44 -4.02 -18.15
C PHE A 122 9.72 -3.22 -17.81
N PRO A 123 10.60 -3.73 -16.94
CA PRO A 123 11.83 -3.06 -16.53
C PRO A 123 12.68 -2.52 -17.69
N GLU A 124 12.77 -3.29 -18.77
CA GLU A 124 13.52 -2.93 -19.98
C GLU A 124 12.92 -1.75 -20.78
N LEU A 125 11.64 -1.46 -20.59
CA LEU A 125 10.90 -0.37 -21.27
C LEU A 125 10.67 0.83 -20.38
N ALA A 126 10.67 0.64 -19.05
CA ALA A 126 10.35 1.68 -18.07
C ALA A 126 11.42 2.78 -17.96
N GLN A 127 12.61 2.57 -18.53
CA GLN A 127 13.73 3.52 -18.53
C GLN A 127 14.06 4.06 -17.12
N CYS A 128 13.88 3.24 -16.09
CA CYS A 128 14.28 3.53 -14.72
C CYS A 128 15.71 3.02 -14.51
N GLU A 129 16.63 3.91 -14.14
CA GLU A 129 18.01 3.55 -13.83
C GLU A 129 18.15 3.40 -12.30
N GLU A 130 18.52 2.19 -11.85
CA GLU A 130 18.82 1.86 -10.44
C GLU A 130 20.20 2.37 -10.00
#